data_AF-A0A7X0EW55-F1
#
_entry.id   AF-A0A7X0EW55-F1
#
_cell.length_a   1.000
_cell.length_b   1.000
_cell.length_c   1.000
_cell.angle_alpha   90.00
_cell.angle_beta   90.00
_cell.angle_gamma   90.00
#
_symmetry.space_group_name_H-M   'P 1'
#
loop_
_entity.id
_entity.type
_entity.pdbx_description
1 polymer ?
#
loop_
_entity_poly.entity_id
_entity_poly.type
_entity_poly.pdbx_seq_one_letter_code
_entity_poly.pdbx_strand_id
1 'polypeptide(L)'
;MSAKRDLLNRYRKSWRHAWRNRQAMEAPARLPHEVQFLPAALALQDAPVHPAPRIAQWTIMAFAALALLWACLGEIDVVATATGKVVPSGKSKVIQSSEVAVIKAIQVEDGQAVKAGDLLVELDAQITGADVQRL
;
A
#
# COMPACT_ATOMS: atom_id res chain seq x y z
N MET A 1 45.80 -11.03 24.54
CA MET A 1 44.56 -11.10 23.72
C MET A 1 44.92 -11.29 22.24
N SER A 2 44.93 -12.52 21.68
CA SER A 2 44.78 -12.68 20.20
C SER A 2 44.67 -14.13 19.66
N ALA A 3 44.62 -15.18 20.49
CA ALA A 3 44.57 -16.57 19.97
C ALA A 3 43.40 -16.82 18.99
N LYS A 4 42.24 -16.18 19.24
CA LYS A 4 41.07 -16.27 18.34
C LYS A 4 41.29 -15.60 16.99
N ARG A 5 42.05 -14.49 16.94
CA ARG A 5 42.35 -13.75 15.70
C ARG A 5 43.33 -14.53 14.82
N ASP A 6 44.31 -15.21 15.40
CA ASP A 6 45.25 -16.03 14.64
C ASP A 6 44.59 -17.27 14.04
N LEU A 7 43.68 -17.93 14.76
CA LEU A 7 42.88 -19.02 14.21
C LEU A 7 41.99 -18.55 13.06
N LEU A 8 41.28 -17.42 13.24
CA LEU A 8 40.46 -16.81 12.20
C LEU A 8 41.27 -16.47 10.95
N ASN A 9 42.48 -15.91 11.10
CA ASN A 9 43.34 -15.58 9.97
C ASN A 9 43.86 -16.82 9.23
N ARG A 10 44.14 -17.91 9.94
CA ARG A 10 44.55 -19.20 9.34
C ARG A 10 43.40 -19.84 8.56
N TYR A 11 42.20 -19.91 9.15
CA TYR A 11 41.00 -20.40 8.46
C TYR A 11 40.62 -19.54 7.26
N ARG A 12 40.76 -18.22 7.36
CA ARG A 12 40.47 -17.32 6.24
C ARG A 12 41.48 -17.47 5.10
N LYS A 13 42.75 -17.78 5.40
CA LYS A 13 43.76 -18.08 4.39
C LYS A 13 43.52 -19.43 3.73
N SER A 14 43.25 -20.49 4.49
CA SER A 14 42.95 -21.82 3.92
C SER A 14 41.69 -21.78 3.07
N TRP A 15 40.64 -21.11 3.55
CA TRP A 15 39.42 -20.92 2.78
C TRP A 15 39.67 -20.14 1.49
N ARG A 16 40.41 -19.03 1.55
CA ARG A 16 40.73 -18.23 0.36
C ARG A 16 41.61 -18.99 -0.65
N HIS A 17 42.53 -19.83 -0.17
CA HIS A 17 43.36 -20.68 -1.01
C HIS A 17 42.53 -21.78 -1.68
N ALA A 18 41.72 -22.52 -0.92
CA ALA A 18 40.82 -23.55 -1.43
C ALA A 18 39.79 -22.96 -2.41
N TRP A 19 39.26 -21.78 -2.10
CA TRP A 19 38.28 -21.11 -2.95
C TRP A 19 38.85 -20.60 -4.28
N ARG A 20 40.13 -20.18 -4.30
CA ARG A 20 40.83 -19.79 -5.54
C ARG A 20 41.19 -21.00 -6.40
N ASN A 21 41.59 -22.13 -5.78
CA ASN A 21 41.99 -23.35 -6.50
C ASN A 21 40.84 -24.30 -6.83
N ARG A 22 39.59 -23.96 -6.49
CA ARG A 22 38.42 -24.82 -6.77
C ARG A 22 38.30 -25.20 -8.26
N GLN A 23 38.63 -24.26 -9.16
CA GLN A 23 38.60 -24.49 -10.60
C GLN A 23 39.65 -25.49 -11.08
N ALA A 24 40.77 -25.64 -10.34
CA ALA A 24 41.82 -26.61 -10.67
C ALA A 24 41.52 -28.02 -10.13
N MET A 25 40.54 -28.16 -9.22
CA MET A 25 40.08 -29.43 -8.68
C MET A 25 38.81 -29.94 -9.36
N GLU A 26 38.21 -29.14 -10.25
CA GLU A 26 37.09 -29.59 -11.07
C GLU A 26 37.60 -30.59 -12.11
N ALA A 27 36.94 -31.76 -12.18
CA ALA A 27 37.24 -32.76 -13.18
C ALA A 27 37.06 -32.15 -14.60
N PRO A 28 37.96 -32.44 -15.56
CA PRO A 28 37.85 -31.90 -16.90
C PRO A 28 36.52 -32.33 -17.53
N ALA A 29 35.80 -31.38 -18.14
CA ALA A 29 34.54 -31.65 -18.81
C ALA A 29 34.77 -32.60 -20.00
N ARG A 30 34.36 -33.86 -19.84
CA ARG A 30 34.52 -34.90 -20.87
C ARG A 30 33.41 -34.82 -21.91
N LEU A 31 33.76 -35.06 -23.17
CA LEU A 31 32.77 -35.04 -24.26
C LEU A 31 31.88 -36.30 -24.21
N PRO A 32 30.65 -36.26 -24.75
CA PRO A 32 29.71 -37.39 -24.67
C PRO A 32 30.28 -38.72 -25.19
N HIS A 33 31.13 -38.66 -26.21
CA HIS A 33 31.78 -39.82 -26.79
C HIS A 33 33.00 -40.31 -26.00
N GLU A 34 33.57 -39.53 -25.07
CA GLU A 34 34.65 -39.99 -24.19
C GLU A 34 34.09 -40.75 -22.98
N VAL A 35 32.92 -40.33 -22.51
CA VAL A 35 32.19 -40.95 -21.40
C VAL A 35 31.73 -42.37 -21.74
N GLN A 36 31.41 -42.64 -23.01
CA GLN A 36 30.97 -43.98 -23.48
C GLN A 36 32.07 -45.05 -23.40
N PHE A 37 33.35 -44.64 -23.37
CA PHE A 37 34.49 -45.55 -23.26
C PHE A 37 34.92 -45.81 -21.81
N LEU A 38 34.25 -45.19 -20.84
CA LEU A 38 34.52 -45.40 -19.42
C LEU A 38 33.80 -46.64 -18.88
N PRO A 39 34.34 -47.25 -17.81
CA PRO A 39 33.60 -48.28 -17.07
C PRO A 39 32.20 -47.79 -16.71
N ALA A 40 31.21 -48.68 -16.75
CA ALA A 40 29.79 -48.33 -16.56
C ALA A 40 29.51 -47.48 -15.29
N ALA A 41 30.28 -47.69 -14.22
CA ALA A 41 30.20 -46.90 -12.99
C ALA A 41 30.64 -45.43 -13.16
N LEU A 42 31.68 -45.17 -13.96
CA LEU A 42 32.18 -43.81 -14.22
C LEU A 42 31.34 -43.11 -15.30
N ALA A 43 30.84 -43.85 -16.29
CA ALA A 43 30.00 -43.30 -17.36
C ALA A 43 28.70 -42.67 -16.83
N LEU A 44 28.11 -43.24 -15.77
CA LEU A 44 26.91 -42.69 -15.11
C LEU A 44 27.20 -41.42 -14.29
N GLN A 45 28.41 -41.27 -13.76
CA GLN A 45 28.81 -40.12 -12.94
C GLN A 45 29.27 -38.94 -13.81
N ASP A 46 30.01 -39.23 -14.87
CA ASP A 46 30.60 -38.22 -15.78
C ASP A 46 29.67 -37.88 -16.97
N ALA A 47 28.50 -38.54 -17.07
CA ALA A 47 27.52 -38.21 -18.10
C ALA A 47 27.13 -36.73 -17.98
N PRO A 48 27.10 -35.99 -19.11
CA PRO A 48 26.74 -34.58 -19.08
C PRO A 48 25.32 -34.43 -18.52
N VAL A 49 25.21 -33.63 -17.46
CA VAL A 49 23.91 -33.34 -16.84
C VAL A 49 22.96 -32.79 -17.90
N HIS A 50 21.73 -33.31 -17.93
CA HIS A 50 20.70 -32.79 -18.82
C HIS A 50 20.56 -31.27 -18.63
N PRO A 51 20.31 -30.46 -19.67
CA PRO A 51 20.22 -29.01 -19.54
C PRO A 51 19.02 -28.55 -18.67
N ALA A 52 18.00 -29.38 -18.49
CA ALA A 52 16.78 -29.06 -17.73
C ALA A 52 17.02 -28.53 -16.29
N PRO A 53 17.81 -29.18 -15.41
CA PRO A 53 18.11 -28.64 -14.08
C PRO A 53 18.78 -27.27 -14.11
N ARG A 54 19.65 -27.00 -15.09
CA ARG A 54 20.26 -25.66 -15.24
C ARG A 54 19.22 -24.61 -15.63
N ILE A 55 18.33 -24.93 -16.58
CA ILE A 55 17.23 -24.06 -16.98
C ILE A 55 16.32 -23.76 -15.79
N ALA A 56 15.94 -24.79 -15.02
CA ALA A 56 15.10 -24.63 -13.82
C ALA A 56 15.77 -23.72 -12.78
N GLN A 57 17.06 -23.88 -12.52
CA GLN A 57 17.81 -23.03 -11.60
C GLN A 57 17.81 -21.56 -12.06
N TRP A 58 18.06 -21.29 -13.35
CA TRP A 58 18.02 -19.94 -13.90
C TRP A 58 16.62 -19.33 -13.84
N THR A 59 15.57 -20.11 -14.11
CA THR A 59 14.18 -19.66 -13.98
C THR A 59 13.85 -19.26 -12.55
N ILE A 60 14.23 -20.07 -11.56
CA ILE A 60 14.00 -19.76 -10.14
C ILE A 60 14.75 -18.48 -9.74
N MET A 61 16.02 -18.35 -10.16
CA MET A 61 16.82 -17.14 -9.90
C MET A 61 16.22 -15.89 -10.55
N ALA A 62 15.75 -16.00 -11.80
CA ALA A 62 15.11 -14.90 -12.50
C ALA A 62 13.80 -14.48 -11.82
N PHE A 63 12.97 -15.45 -11.42
CA PHE A 63 11.73 -15.19 -10.69
C PHE A 63 12.00 -14.51 -9.34
N ALA A 64 12.99 -14.99 -8.58
CA ALA A 64 13.38 -14.38 -7.32
C ALA A 64 13.88 -12.94 -7.52
N ALA A 65 14.70 -12.69 -8.54
CA ALA A 65 15.18 -11.35 -8.86
C ALA A 65 14.04 -10.41 -9.26
N LEU A 66 13.07 -10.90 -10.04
CA LEU A 66 11.88 -10.13 -10.43
C LEU A 66 11.00 -9.79 -9.23
N ALA A 67 10.78 -10.74 -8.33
CA ALA A 67 10.04 -10.52 -7.09
C ALA A 67 10.71 -9.48 -6.19
N LEU A 68 12.04 -9.54 -6.06
CA LEU A 68 12.82 -8.54 -5.31
C LEU A 68 12.73 -7.16 -5.96
N LEU A 69 12.86 -7.08 -7.28
CA LEU A 69 12.74 -5.82 -8.01
C LEU A 69 11.34 -5.21 -7.80
N TRP A 70 10.29 -6.02 -7.94
CA TRP A 70 8.92 -5.58 -7.70
C TRP A 70 8.71 -5.13 -6.25
N ALA A 71 9.24 -5.85 -5.27
CA ALA A 71 9.15 -5.47 -3.86
C ALA A 71 9.91 -4.15 -3.54
N CYS A 72 10.98 -3.85 -4.26
CA CYS A 72 11.72 -2.59 -4.09
C CYS A 72 11.04 -1.39 -4.76
N LEU A 73 10.33 -1.60 -5.88
CA LEU A 73 9.70 -0.53 -6.66
C LEU A 73 8.20 -0.36 -6.35
N GLY A 74 7.54 -1.39 -5.83
CA GLY A 74 6.11 -1.40 -5.60
C GLY A 74 5.71 -0.64 -4.35
N GLU A 75 4.99 0.47 -4.52
CA GLU A 75 4.29 1.14 -3.42
C GLU A 75 2.89 0.52 -3.27
N ILE A 76 2.56 0.10 -2.05
CA ILE A 76 1.22 -0.42 -1.73
C ILE A 76 0.43 0.72 -1.10
N ASP A 77 -0.46 1.33 -1.88
CA ASP A 77 -1.36 2.37 -1.39
C ASP A 77 -2.45 1.76 -0.52
N VAL A 78 -2.40 2.07 0.79
CA VAL A 78 -3.46 1.70 1.72
C VAL A 78 -4.51 2.81 1.73
N VAL A 79 -5.62 2.57 1.02
CA VAL A 79 -6.78 3.45 1.06
C VAL A 79 -7.63 3.16 2.30
N ALA A 80 -7.62 4.09 3.25
CA ALA A 80 -8.52 4.06 4.41
C ALA A 80 -9.82 4.79 4.07
N THR A 81 -10.92 4.04 3.93
CA THR A 81 -12.26 4.60 3.77
C THR A 81 -12.84 4.98 5.13
N ALA A 82 -13.05 6.27 5.36
CA ALA A 82 -13.73 6.80 6.54
C ALA A 82 -15.09 7.38 6.14
N THR A 83 -16.15 7.01 6.86
CA THR A 83 -17.47 7.63 6.72
C THR A 83 -17.47 9.00 7.38
N GLY A 84 -17.21 10.04 6.59
CA GLY A 84 -17.38 11.43 7.02
C GLY A 84 -18.83 11.89 6.83
N LYS A 85 -19.40 12.58 7.82
CA LYS A 85 -20.67 13.30 7.68
C LYS A 85 -20.37 14.80 7.63
N VAL A 86 -20.73 15.45 6.54
CA VAL A 86 -20.63 16.91 6.42
C VAL A 86 -21.77 17.54 7.21
N VAL A 87 -21.44 18.16 8.33
CA VAL A 87 -22.38 18.98 9.12
C VAL A 87 -22.07 20.45 8.85
N PRO A 88 -23.08 21.28 8.54
CA PRO A 88 -22.88 22.72 8.36
C PRO A 88 -22.31 23.30 9.66
N SER A 89 -21.36 24.23 9.56
CA SER A 89 -20.63 24.85 10.67
C SER A 89 -21.46 25.85 11.49
N GLY A 90 -22.77 25.63 11.60
CA GLY A 90 -23.72 26.51 12.28
C GLY A 90 -24.76 25.73 13.07
N LYS A 91 -25.34 26.38 14.09
CA LYS A 91 -26.51 25.85 14.80
C LYS A 91 -27.75 26.15 13.95
N SER A 92 -28.44 25.13 13.45
CA SER A 92 -29.79 25.33 12.89
C SER A 92 -30.69 25.81 14.03
N LYS A 93 -31.17 27.05 13.93
CA LYS A 93 -32.13 27.64 14.86
C LYS A 93 -33.46 27.78 14.15
N VAL A 94 -34.50 27.15 14.69
CA VAL A 94 -35.88 27.35 14.22
C VAL A 94 -36.33 28.73 14.72
N ILE A 95 -36.58 29.65 13.79
CA ILE A 95 -37.15 30.96 14.11
C ILE A 95 -38.67 30.78 14.13
N GLN A 96 -39.29 30.98 15.29
CA GLN A 96 -40.74 30.90 15.48
C GLN A 96 -41.28 32.27 15.90
N SER A 97 -42.49 32.58 15.44
CA SER A 97 -43.22 33.76 15.92
C SER A 97 -43.58 33.59 17.40
N SER A 98 -43.53 34.68 18.16
CA SER A 98 -43.98 34.71 19.56
C SER A 98 -45.50 34.61 19.70
N GLU A 99 -46.25 34.97 18.65
CA GLU A 99 -47.71 34.94 18.61
C GLU A 99 -48.21 34.11 17.42
N VAL A 100 -49.35 33.43 17.59
CA VAL A 100 -50.01 32.67 16.52
C VAL A 100 -50.80 33.65 15.66
N ALA A 101 -50.30 33.95 14.47
CA ALA A 101 -50.94 34.87 13.53
C ALA A 101 -50.97 34.27 12.10
N VAL A 102 -51.90 34.76 11.27
CA VAL A 102 -52.02 34.34 9.87
C VAL A 102 -50.87 34.94 9.07
N ILE A 103 -50.20 34.14 8.23
CA ILE A 103 -49.08 34.60 7.41
C ILE A 103 -49.65 35.41 6.23
N LYS A 104 -49.23 36.68 6.12
CA LYS A 104 -49.63 37.59 5.03
C LYS A 104 -48.67 37.48 3.84
N ALA A 105 -47.36 37.45 4.10
CA ALA A 105 -46.33 37.29 3.07
C ALA A 105 -45.05 36.66 3.63
N ILE A 106 -44.37 35.85 2.82
CA ILE A 106 -43.04 35.31 3.12
C ILE A 106 -42.05 36.04 2.22
N GLN A 107 -41.08 36.74 2.80
CA GLN A 107 -40.16 37.65 2.09
C GLN A 107 -38.79 37.01 1.85
N VAL A 108 -38.69 35.69 1.96
CA VAL A 108 -37.45 34.93 1.80
C VAL A 108 -37.64 33.69 0.94
N GLU A 109 -36.60 33.33 0.20
CA GLU A 109 -36.52 32.11 -0.62
C GLU A 109 -35.51 31.10 -0.04
N ASP A 110 -35.69 29.82 -0.36
CA ASP A 110 -34.81 28.75 0.11
C ASP A 110 -33.36 28.98 -0.37
N GLY A 111 -32.43 29.10 0.59
CA GLY A 111 -31.00 29.33 0.32
C GLY A 111 -30.57 30.80 0.31
N GLN A 112 -31.50 31.74 0.52
CA GLN A 112 -31.17 33.16 0.62
C GLN A 112 -30.41 33.48 1.92
N ALA A 113 -29.29 34.21 1.80
CA ALA A 113 -28.51 34.67 2.95
C ALA A 113 -29.18 35.91 3.59
N VAL A 114 -29.56 35.80 4.86
CA VAL A 114 -30.23 36.87 5.62
C VAL A 114 -29.36 37.35 6.80
N LYS A 115 -29.50 38.61 7.17
CA LYS A 115 -28.82 39.25 8.32
C LYS A 115 -29.79 39.46 9.47
N ALA A 116 -29.24 39.69 10.66
CA ALA A 116 -30.04 40.01 11.84
C ALA A 116 -30.79 41.34 11.61
N GLY A 117 -32.13 41.29 11.69
CA GLY A 117 -33.00 42.44 11.47
C GLY A 117 -33.78 42.42 10.15
N ASP A 118 -33.50 41.47 9.26
CA ASP A 118 -34.24 41.34 7.99
C ASP A 118 -35.66 40.81 8.25
N LEU A 119 -36.63 41.37 7.53
CA LEU A 119 -38.02 40.91 7.57
C LEU A 119 -38.13 39.56 6.86
N LEU A 120 -38.40 38.50 7.63
CA LEU A 120 -38.55 37.14 7.08
C LEU A 120 -40.00 36.84 6.69
N VAL A 121 -40.94 37.17 7.57
CA VAL A 121 -42.37 36.85 7.41
C VAL A 121 -43.19 38.03 7.91
N GLU A 122 -44.16 38.46 7.10
CA GLU A 122 -45.17 39.43 7.50
C GLU A 122 -46.40 38.67 8.04
N LEU A 123 -46.78 38.97 9.27
CA LEU A 123 -47.94 38.40 9.95
C LEU A 123 -49.11 39.37 9.88
N ASP A 124 -50.31 38.86 9.63
CA ASP A 124 -51.53 39.66 9.59
C ASP A 124 -51.99 40.05 11.01
N ALA A 125 -51.97 41.35 11.30
CA ALA A 125 -52.28 41.92 12.61
C ALA A 125 -53.78 42.17 12.83
N GLN A 126 -54.68 41.72 11.94
CA GLN A 126 -56.13 41.92 12.10
C GLN A 126 -56.67 41.37 13.43
N ILE A 127 -56.05 40.32 13.99
CA ILE A 127 -56.45 39.74 15.29
C ILE A 127 -55.83 40.54 16.45
N THR A 128 -54.55 40.92 16.38
CA THR A 128 -53.85 41.65 17.45
C THR A 128 -54.38 43.08 17.65
N GLY A 129 -54.80 43.76 16.57
CA GLY A 129 -55.38 45.10 16.67
C GLY A 129 -56.74 45.15 17.40
N ALA A 130 -57.49 44.05 17.40
CA ALA A 130 -58.80 43.97 18.05
C ALA A 130 -58.72 43.79 19.58
N ASP A 131 -57.62 43.24 20.09
CA ASP A 131 -57.38 43.09 21.53
C ASP A 131 -56.75 44.35 22.16
N VAL A 132 -55.90 45.08 21.43
CA VAL A 132 -55.33 46.35 21.91
C VAL A 132 -56.39 47.44 22.04
N GLN A 133 -57.44 47.41 21.21
CA GLN A 133 -58.53 48.39 21.27
C GLN A 133 -59.59 48.08 22.35
N ARG A 134 -59.42 47.01 23.12
CA ARG A 134 -60.31 46.63 24.24
C ARG A 134 -59.80 46.99 25.63
N LEU A 135 -58.67 47.70 25.74
CA LEU A 135 -58.14 48.27 26.99
C LEU A 135 -58.29 49.80 26.99
#